data_AF-A0A016VUA2-F1
#
_entry.id   AF-A0A016VUA2-F1
#
_cell.length_a   1.000
_cell.length_b   1.000
_cell.length_c   1.000
_cell.angle_alpha   90.00
_cell.angle_beta   90.00
_cell.angle_gamma   90.00
#
_symmetry.space_group_name_H-M   'P 1'
#
loop_
_entity.id
_entity.type
_entity.pdbx_description
1 polymer ?
#
loop_
_entity_poly.entity_id
_entity_poly.type
_entity_poly.pdbx_seq_one_letter_code
_entity_poly.pdbx_strand_id
1 'polypeptide(L)'
;MKMQSLVCCRNGFRHLLLVLGFFCLTSVNSNYIIINFTFICMAKPLGEVDVSSADNTTLTTLDYTPTEKSAIIWAVAIGTIVGTFPVNYFYTKYGARWPFFVAGMMSTVSTALMPIAALFDLKVLLFLRLVQGLAYAANFGAIGTLCVRWAPLTEVSIFISVLTSFTPVSAVVTNPLSGWLCNTSGGWPSAFYSHAAFGLVVFLLWIVCYQDDPQYHPSVSEKELAKIQKNKTRAHIERDSFVPYKVWL
;
A
#
# COMPACT_ATOMS: atom_id res chain seq x y z
N MET A 1 21.11 -13.37 5.56
CA MET A 1 20.71 -14.47 4.67
C MET A 1 20.67 -13.93 3.24
N LYS A 2 21.70 -14.17 2.42
CA LYS A 2 21.72 -13.75 1.00
C LYS A 2 20.73 -14.65 0.26
N MET A 3 19.57 -14.12 -0.11
CA MET A 3 18.63 -14.84 -0.97
C MET A 3 19.35 -15.10 -2.30
N GLN A 4 19.86 -16.32 -2.46
CA GLN A 4 20.50 -16.76 -3.69
C GLN A 4 19.47 -16.58 -4.81
N SER A 5 19.94 -15.92 -5.87
CA SER A 5 19.26 -15.62 -7.13
C SER A 5 17.97 -16.42 -7.37
N LEU A 6 16.85 -15.74 -7.56
CA LEU A 6 15.73 -16.28 -8.34
C LEU A 6 16.23 -16.49 -9.77
N VAL A 7 16.93 -17.62 -10.01
CA VAL A 7 17.61 -17.96 -11.27
C VAL A 7 16.64 -17.96 -12.45
N CYS A 8 15.35 -18.22 -12.20
CA CYS A 8 14.34 -18.45 -13.23
C CYS A 8 14.07 -17.23 -14.14
N CYS A 9 14.37 -15.99 -13.71
CA CYS A 9 13.94 -14.78 -14.45
C CYS A 9 15.06 -13.74 -14.69
N ARG A 10 16.32 -14.15 -14.87
CA ARG A 10 17.48 -13.24 -14.99
C ARG A 10 17.41 -12.21 -16.14
N ASN A 11 16.65 -12.51 -17.20
CA ASN A 11 16.48 -11.66 -18.40
C ASN A 11 15.15 -10.89 -18.41
N GLY A 12 14.40 -10.88 -17.31
CA GLY A 12 13.11 -10.22 -17.22
C GLY A 12 12.72 -9.81 -15.80
N PHE A 13 13.70 -9.71 -14.90
CA PHE A 13 13.48 -9.46 -13.48
C PHE A 13 12.69 -8.17 -13.22
N ARG A 14 12.78 -7.18 -14.11
CA ARG A 14 11.98 -5.94 -14.03
C ARG A 14 10.47 -6.19 -13.99
N HIS A 15 9.97 -7.22 -14.68
CA HIS A 15 8.52 -7.54 -14.69
C HIS A 15 8.09 -8.16 -13.36
N LEU A 16 8.96 -8.94 -12.72
CA LEU A 16 8.70 -9.46 -11.39
C LEU A 16 8.56 -8.31 -10.38
N LEU A 17 9.45 -7.32 -10.45
CA LEU A 17 9.34 -6.12 -9.61
C LEU A 17 8.16 -5.23 -9.97
N LEU A 18 7.78 -5.14 -11.25
CA LEU A 18 6.57 -4.46 -11.69
C LEU A 18 5.32 -5.08 -11.05
N VAL A 19 5.20 -6.41 -11.13
CA VAL A 19 4.09 -7.17 -10.53
C VAL A 19 4.10 -7.06 -9.01
N LEU A 20 5.26 -7.20 -8.37
CA LEU A 20 5.39 -7.05 -6.92
C LEU A 20 5.04 -5.64 -6.45
N GLY A 21 5.55 -4.62 -7.14
CA GLY A 21 5.21 -3.21 -6.88
C GLY A 21 3.71 -2.96 -7.03
N PHE A 22 3.10 -3.50 -8.08
CA PHE A 22 1.65 -3.44 -8.27
C PHE A 22 0.87 -4.05 -7.09
N PHE A 23 1.27 -5.23 -6.60
CA PHE A 23 0.63 -5.84 -5.44
C PHE A 23 0.83 -5.03 -4.15
N CYS A 24 2.00 -4.42 -3.95
CA CYS A 24 2.25 -3.54 -2.80
C CYS A 24 1.34 -2.30 -2.85
N LEU A 25 1.26 -1.62 -4.00
CA LEU A 25 0.38 -0.47 -4.21
C LEU A 25 -1.10 -0.83 -3.98
N THR A 26 -1.51 -1.96 -4.55
CA THR A 26 -2.87 -2.52 -4.41
C THR A 26 -3.18 -2.81 -2.95
N SER A 27 -2.24 -3.41 -2.20
CA SER A 27 -2.41 -3.70 -0.78
C SER A 27 -2.56 -2.43 0.06
N VAL A 28 -1.73 -1.40 -0.16
CA VAL A 28 -1.86 -0.12 0.57
C VAL A 28 -3.19 0.55 0.27
N ASN A 29 -3.63 0.55 -0.99
CA ASN A 29 -4.94 1.12 -1.34
C ASN A 29 -6.10 0.28 -0.81
N SER A 30 -5.93 -1.03 -0.74
CA SER A 30 -6.92 -1.94 -0.17
C SER A 30 -7.13 -1.66 1.32
N ASN A 31 -6.04 -1.51 2.08
CA ASN A 31 -6.05 -1.05 3.47
C ASN A 31 -6.70 0.34 3.65
N TYR A 32 -6.50 1.24 2.68
CA TYR A 32 -7.13 2.56 2.67
C TYR A 32 -8.67 2.46 2.55
N ILE A 33 -9.18 1.67 1.60
CA ILE A 33 -10.60 1.66 1.21
C ILE A 33 -11.46 0.66 2.00
N ILE A 34 -10.86 -0.35 2.64
CA ILE A 34 -11.59 -1.44 3.30
C ILE A 34 -12.69 -0.95 4.26
N ILE A 35 -12.41 0.10 5.04
CA ILE A 35 -13.36 0.60 6.04
C ILE A 35 -14.67 1.10 5.41
N ASN A 36 -14.61 1.59 4.16
CA ASN A 36 -15.77 2.13 3.46
C ASN A 36 -16.82 1.05 3.24
N PHE A 37 -16.38 -0.17 2.89
CA PHE A 37 -17.29 -1.30 2.74
C PHE A 37 -17.70 -1.84 4.11
N THR A 38 -16.78 -1.97 5.05
CA THR A 38 -17.09 -2.57 6.37
C THR A 38 -18.06 -1.72 7.19
N PHE A 39 -18.24 -0.43 6.91
CA PHE A 39 -19.34 0.35 7.51
C PHE A 39 -20.71 -0.30 7.31
N ILE A 40 -20.93 -0.98 6.18
CA ILE A 40 -22.17 -1.72 5.91
C ILE A 40 -22.26 -2.92 6.86
N CYS A 41 -21.16 -3.66 7.03
CA CYS A 41 -21.11 -4.83 7.92
C CYS A 41 -21.18 -4.47 9.42
N MET A 42 -20.81 -3.24 9.77
CA MET A 42 -20.85 -2.74 11.15
C MET A 42 -22.23 -2.19 11.54
N ALA A 43 -23.02 -1.75 10.56
CA ALA A 43 -24.34 -1.17 10.77
C ALA A 43 -25.36 -2.23 11.23
N LYS A 44 -26.34 -1.80 12.04
CA LYS A 44 -27.47 -2.65 12.41
C LYS A 44 -28.31 -2.98 11.16
N PRO A 45 -28.82 -4.21 11.00
CA PRO A 45 -29.79 -4.51 9.96
C PRO A 45 -31.04 -3.64 10.16
N LEU A 46 -31.46 -2.93 9.11
CA LEU A 46 -32.67 -2.12 9.09
C LEU A 46 -33.89 -3.03 9.30
N GLY A 47 -34.44 -3.08 10.52
CA GLY A 47 -35.70 -3.79 10.81
C GLY A 47 -35.79 -4.53 12.15
N GLU A 48 -34.71 -4.66 12.93
CA GLU A 48 -34.82 -5.21 14.29
C GLU A 48 -35.27 -4.13 15.27
N VAL A 49 -36.57 -4.17 15.60
CA VAL A 49 -37.11 -3.69 16.88
C VAL A 49 -36.31 -4.34 18.00
N ASP A 50 -36.04 -3.61 19.09
CA ASP A 50 -35.36 -4.08 20.31
C ASP A 50 -35.99 -5.38 20.86
N VAL A 51 -35.62 -6.53 20.30
CA VAL A 51 -35.83 -7.82 20.93
C VAL A 51 -34.54 -8.10 21.66
N SER A 52 -34.62 -7.93 22.98
CA SER A 52 -33.63 -8.37 23.96
C SER A 52 -33.43 -9.88 23.80
N SER A 53 -32.63 -10.26 22.80
CA SER A 53 -32.32 -11.65 22.49
C SER A 53 -31.03 -11.95 23.21
N ALA A 54 -31.17 -12.57 24.37
CA ALA A 54 -30.09 -13.20 25.11
C ALA A 54 -29.52 -14.35 24.27
N ASP A 55 -28.62 -14.03 23.34
CA ASP A 55 -27.72 -15.00 22.72
C ASP A 55 -26.34 -14.36 22.57
N ASN A 56 -25.37 -14.97 23.25
CA ASN A 56 -24.02 -14.45 23.47
C ASN A 56 -23.11 -14.56 22.24
N THR A 57 -23.57 -14.11 21.08
CA THR A 57 -22.71 -13.92 19.90
C THR A 57 -22.66 -12.43 19.61
N THR A 58 -21.78 -11.75 20.32
CA THR A 58 -21.53 -10.31 20.27
C THR A 58 -20.98 -9.89 18.91
N LEU A 59 -21.81 -9.87 17.87
CA LEU A 59 -21.59 -8.96 16.74
C LEU A 59 -21.92 -7.55 17.26
N THR A 60 -20.95 -6.92 17.93
CA THR A 60 -21.07 -5.53 18.38
C THR A 60 -21.33 -4.65 17.17
N THR A 61 -22.58 -4.23 17.01
CA THR A 61 -23.01 -3.30 15.98
C THR A 61 -22.43 -1.93 16.29
N LEU A 62 -21.64 -1.38 15.36
CA LEU A 62 -21.01 -0.06 15.47
C LEU A 62 -21.68 0.87 14.46
N ASP A 63 -22.65 1.65 14.92
CA ASP A 63 -23.37 2.58 14.06
C ASP A 63 -22.81 3.99 14.14
N TYR A 64 -21.88 4.30 13.23
CA TYR A 64 -21.31 5.64 13.09
C TYR A 64 -22.28 6.57 12.38
N THR A 65 -22.42 7.78 12.91
CA THR A 65 -23.18 8.87 12.28
C THR A 65 -22.56 9.26 10.92
N PRO A 66 -23.32 9.88 10.00
CA PRO A 66 -22.79 10.36 8.74
C PRO A 66 -21.58 11.33 8.90
N THR A 67 -21.61 12.14 9.96
CA THR A 67 -20.52 13.06 10.30
C THR A 67 -19.25 12.32 10.71
N GLU A 68 -19.37 11.28 11.53
CA GLU A 68 -18.23 10.45 11.95
C GLU A 68 -17.66 9.65 10.77
N LYS A 69 -18.51 9.02 9.96
CA LYS A 69 -18.09 8.33 8.72
C LYS A 69 -17.30 9.26 7.81
N SER A 70 -17.78 10.49 7.64
CA SER A 70 -17.08 11.52 6.89
C SER A 70 -15.72 11.85 7.53
N ALA A 71 -15.65 12.09 8.83
CA ALA A 71 -14.40 12.37 9.54
C ALA A 71 -13.36 11.23 9.39
N ILE A 72 -13.81 9.97 9.47
CA ILE A 72 -12.99 8.76 9.28
C ILE A 72 -12.38 8.70 7.87
N ILE A 73 -13.13 9.14 6.86
CA ILE A 73 -12.66 9.21 5.47
C ILE A 73 -11.69 10.39 5.30
N TRP A 74 -12.05 11.58 5.79
CA TRP A 74 -11.22 12.79 5.68
C TRP A 74 -9.88 12.66 6.42
N ALA A 75 -9.84 11.95 7.54
CA ALA A 75 -8.60 11.69 8.28
C ALA A 75 -7.50 11.11 7.39
N VAL A 76 -7.84 10.19 6.47
CA VAL A 76 -6.85 9.60 5.55
C VAL A 76 -6.39 10.60 4.50
N ALA A 77 -7.28 11.45 4.00
CA ALA A 77 -6.93 12.50 3.05
C ALA A 77 -5.96 13.51 3.68
N ILE A 78 -6.23 13.95 4.91
CA ILE A 78 -5.32 14.82 5.68
C ILE A 78 -3.97 14.14 5.89
N GLY A 79 -3.98 12.87 6.32
CA GLY A 79 -2.75 12.08 6.50
C GLY A 79 -1.93 11.96 5.22
N THR A 80 -2.59 11.82 4.07
CA THR A 80 -1.94 11.74 2.75
C THR A 80 -1.26 13.06 2.39
N ILE A 81 -1.94 14.20 2.59
CA ILE A 81 -1.37 15.53 2.35
C ILE A 81 -0.13 15.75 3.23
N VAL A 82 -0.26 15.50 4.53
CA VAL A 82 0.84 15.66 5.50
C VAL A 82 2.00 14.71 5.18
N GLY A 83 1.69 13.46 4.81
CA GLY A 83 2.69 12.44 4.48
C GLY A 83 3.46 12.72 3.18
N THR A 84 2.88 13.47 2.24
CA THR A 84 3.47 13.68 0.91
C THR A 84 4.88 14.27 0.98
N PHE A 85 5.10 15.35 1.74
CA PHE A 85 6.41 15.99 1.86
C PHE A 85 7.49 15.09 2.48
N PRO A 86 7.32 14.53 3.69
CA PRO A 86 8.34 13.71 4.33
C PRO A 86 8.64 12.44 3.53
N VAL A 87 7.61 11.81 2.95
CA VAL A 87 7.78 10.59 2.15
C VAL A 87 8.60 10.88 0.89
N ASN A 88 8.35 11.98 0.18
CA ASN A 88 9.15 12.36 -0.96
C ASN A 88 10.61 12.67 -0.56
N TYR A 89 10.82 13.36 0.56
CA TYR A 89 12.16 13.56 1.11
C TYR A 89 12.87 12.22 1.34
N PHE A 90 12.21 11.24 1.96
CA PHE A 90 12.80 9.92 2.19
C PHE A 90 13.09 9.17 0.90
N TYR A 91 12.22 9.25 -0.12
CA TYR A 91 12.50 8.64 -1.42
C TYR A 91 13.73 9.22 -2.08
N THR A 92 13.91 10.55 -2.04
CA THR A 92 15.11 11.18 -2.63
C THR A 92 16.39 10.79 -1.89
N LYS A 93 16.34 10.62 -0.57
CA LYS A 93 17.51 10.34 0.26
C LYS A 93 17.88 8.86 0.34
N TYR A 94 16.88 7.98 0.45
CA TYR A 94 17.08 6.57 0.75
C TYR A 94 16.64 5.62 -0.37
N GLY A 95 16.08 6.14 -1.47
CA GLY A 95 15.47 5.30 -2.51
C GLY A 95 14.09 4.80 -2.08
N ALA A 96 13.53 3.83 -2.80
CA ALA A 96 12.23 3.24 -2.50
C ALA A 96 12.27 1.99 -1.62
N ARG A 97 13.41 1.29 -1.51
CA ARG A 97 13.46 0.01 -0.78
C ARG A 97 12.94 0.14 0.65
N TRP A 98 13.55 1.03 1.44
CA TRP A 98 13.19 1.23 2.85
C TRP A 98 11.97 2.12 3.06
N PRO A 99 11.84 3.30 2.43
CA PRO A 99 10.69 4.16 2.66
C PRO A 99 9.35 3.51 2.29
N PHE A 100 9.29 2.79 1.17
CA PHE A 100 8.05 2.11 0.77
C PHE A 100 7.74 0.92 1.68
N PHE A 101 8.76 0.18 2.14
CA PHE A 101 8.59 -0.87 3.14
C PHE A 101 8.01 -0.34 4.44
N VAL A 102 8.59 0.73 5.00
CA VAL A 102 8.12 1.33 6.25
C VAL A 102 6.68 1.84 6.10
N ALA A 103 6.36 2.51 4.99
CA ALA A 103 5.00 2.94 4.70
C ALA A 103 4.03 1.75 4.61
N GLY A 104 4.41 0.68 3.92
CA GLY A 104 3.63 -0.56 3.85
C GLY A 104 3.37 -1.21 5.20
N MET A 105 4.39 -1.25 6.07
CA MET A 105 4.26 -1.76 7.43
C MET A 105 3.36 -0.86 8.29
N MET A 106 3.49 0.47 8.17
CA MET A 106 2.58 1.41 8.83
C MET A 106 1.12 1.19 8.40
N SER A 107 0.86 1.03 7.10
CA SER A 107 -0.47 0.72 6.56
C SER A 107 -1.00 -0.61 7.07
N THR A 108 -0.15 -1.64 7.11
CA THR A 108 -0.54 -2.99 7.53
C THR A 108 -0.88 -3.05 9.02
N VAL A 109 -0.02 -2.48 9.86
CA VAL A 109 -0.21 -2.45 11.32
C VAL A 109 -1.44 -1.62 11.69
N SER A 110 -1.62 -0.45 11.09
CA SER A 110 -2.82 0.37 11.35
C SER A 110 -4.11 -0.32 10.92
N THR A 111 -4.09 -1.06 9.80
CA THR A 111 -5.24 -1.89 9.38
C THR A 111 -5.53 -3.01 10.37
N ALA A 112 -4.50 -3.73 10.85
CA ALA A 112 -4.67 -4.81 11.83
C ALA A 112 -5.20 -4.31 13.18
N LEU A 113 -4.85 -3.09 13.58
CA LEU A 113 -5.33 -2.45 14.82
C LEU A 113 -6.73 -1.83 14.66
N MET A 114 -7.25 -1.69 13.44
CA MET A 114 -8.51 -1.02 13.18
C MET A 114 -9.71 -1.65 13.92
N PRO A 115 -9.86 -2.99 13.97
CA PRO A 115 -10.97 -3.59 14.72
C PRO A 115 -10.95 -3.28 16.21
N ILE A 116 -9.76 -3.26 16.81
CA ILE A 116 -9.59 -2.93 18.23
C ILE A 116 -9.92 -1.46 18.46
N ALA A 117 -9.43 -0.57 17.60
CA ALA A 117 -9.69 0.86 17.71
C ALA A 117 -11.18 1.20 17.54
N ALA A 118 -11.87 0.52 16.62
CA ALA A 118 -13.30 0.70 16.38
C ALA A 118 -14.17 0.33 17.60
N LEU A 119 -13.72 -0.59 18.44
CA LEU A 119 -14.41 -0.97 19.68
C LEU A 119 -14.02 -0.12 20.89
N PHE A 120 -12.91 0.61 20.80
CA PHE A 120 -12.34 1.34 21.93
C PHE A 120 -12.72 2.84 21.93
N ASP A 121 -12.30 3.59 20.92
CA ASP A 121 -12.57 5.03 20.82
C ASP A 121 -12.41 5.51 19.37
N LEU A 122 -13.36 6.32 18.91
CA LEU A 122 -13.32 7.01 17.62
C LEU A 122 -12.01 7.81 17.44
N LYS A 123 -11.48 8.43 18.49
CA LYS A 123 -10.23 9.21 18.40
C LYS A 123 -9.04 8.33 18.00
N VAL A 124 -8.94 7.14 18.59
CA VAL A 124 -7.89 6.17 18.26
C VAL A 124 -8.06 5.68 16.82
N LEU A 125 -9.31 5.44 16.41
CA LEU A 125 -9.63 5.08 15.02
C LEU A 125 -9.19 6.19 14.04
N LEU A 126 -9.53 7.46 14.31
CA LEU A 126 -9.12 8.60 13.49
C LEU A 126 -7.60 8.73 13.40
N PHE A 127 -6.88 8.47 14.50
CA PHE A 127 -5.41 8.44 14.50
C PHE A 127 -4.86 7.33 13.58
N LEU A 128 -5.39 6.11 13.66
CA LEU A 128 -4.97 5.03 12.77
C LEU A 128 -5.28 5.33 11.30
N ARG A 129 -6.40 6.01 11.02
CA ARG A 129 -6.75 6.48 9.67
C ARG A 129 -5.76 7.53 9.16
N LEU A 130 -5.32 8.46 10.01
CA LEU A 130 -4.24 9.39 9.66
C LEU A 130 -2.97 8.61 9.28
N VAL A 131 -2.56 7.62 10.08
CA VAL A 131 -1.39 6.77 9.80
C VAL A 131 -1.51 6.03 8.47
N GLN A 132 -2.68 5.49 8.13
CA GLN A 132 -2.94 4.89 6.82
C GLN A 132 -2.77 5.91 5.68
N GLY A 133 -3.17 7.16 5.90
CA GLY A 133 -2.97 8.25 4.93
C GLY A 133 -1.51 8.59 4.72
N LEU A 134 -0.72 8.69 5.80
CA LEU A 134 0.73 8.89 5.71
C LEU A 134 1.39 7.77 4.89
N ALA A 135 0.97 6.53 5.11
CA ALA A 135 1.47 5.39 4.34
C ALA A 135 1.05 5.46 2.86
N TYR A 136 -0.20 5.82 2.58
CA TYR A 136 -0.72 5.92 1.22
C TYR A 136 0.01 6.97 0.37
N ALA A 137 0.49 8.05 0.98
CA ALA A 137 1.31 9.07 0.32
C ALA A 137 2.57 8.50 -0.37
N ALA A 138 3.04 7.32 0.05
CA ALA A 138 4.19 6.64 -0.52
C ALA A 138 3.93 5.96 -1.87
N ASN A 139 2.68 5.72 -2.24
CA ASN A 139 2.35 4.97 -3.46
C ASN A 139 2.88 5.65 -4.72
N PHE A 140 2.54 6.92 -4.96
CA PHE A 140 2.96 7.61 -6.19
C PHE A 140 4.48 7.83 -6.27
N GLY A 141 5.15 8.02 -5.14
CA GLY A 141 6.62 8.08 -5.08
C GLY A 141 7.28 6.75 -5.44
N ALA A 142 6.70 5.62 -5.01
CA ALA A 142 7.15 4.29 -5.42
C ALA A 142 6.98 4.10 -6.93
N ILE A 143 5.82 4.47 -7.50
CA ILE A 143 5.56 4.40 -8.95
C ILE A 143 6.66 5.15 -9.71
N GLY A 144 6.91 6.41 -9.34
CA GLY A 144 7.97 7.21 -9.95
C GLY A 144 9.34 6.54 -9.88
N THR A 145 9.69 5.99 -8.71
CA THR A 145 10.99 5.33 -8.51
C THR A 145 11.12 4.05 -9.34
N LEU A 146 10.10 3.20 -9.40
CA LEU A 146 10.10 2.01 -10.28
C LEU A 146 10.24 2.40 -11.75
N CYS A 147 9.52 3.43 -12.20
CA CYS A 147 9.59 3.90 -13.58
C CYS A 147 10.99 4.44 -13.92
N VAL A 148 11.58 5.27 -13.06
CA VAL A 148 12.90 5.86 -13.30
C VAL A 148 14.01 4.81 -13.23
N ARG A 149 13.98 3.92 -12.23
CA ARG A 149 15.09 2.99 -11.96
C ARG A 149 14.99 1.68 -12.76
N TRP A 150 13.80 1.11 -12.87
CA TRP A 150 13.60 -0.25 -13.36
C TRP A 150 12.98 -0.37 -14.75
N ALA A 151 12.24 0.65 -15.21
CA ALA A 151 11.67 0.62 -16.56
C ALA A 151 12.71 1.05 -17.62
N PRO A 152 12.82 0.34 -18.75
CA PRO A 152 13.43 0.87 -19.97
C PRO A 152 12.66 2.11 -20.45
N LEU A 153 13.35 3.09 -21.06
CA LEU A 153 12.70 4.31 -21.55
C LEU A 153 11.57 4.02 -22.57
N THR A 154 11.71 2.98 -23.37
CA THR A 154 10.70 2.55 -24.35
C THR A 154 9.48 1.88 -23.72
N GLU A 155 9.58 1.39 -22.48
CA GLU A 155 8.53 0.65 -21.76
C GLU A 155 7.98 1.44 -20.56
N VAL A 156 8.43 2.68 -20.34
CA VAL A 156 8.07 3.48 -19.15
C VAL A 156 6.56 3.74 -19.06
N SER A 157 5.89 3.97 -20.19
CA SER A 157 4.43 4.16 -20.24
C SER A 157 3.68 2.90 -19.80
N ILE A 158 4.17 1.71 -20.17
CA ILE A 158 3.59 0.43 -19.73
C ILE A 158 3.73 0.29 -18.22
N PHE A 159 4.90 0.63 -17.65
CA PHE A 159 5.11 0.62 -16.20
C PHE A 159 4.15 1.57 -15.49
N ILE A 160 4.01 2.81 -15.97
CA ILE A 160 3.08 3.79 -15.39
C ILE A 160 1.65 3.25 -15.47
N SER A 161 1.19 2.78 -16.62
CA SER A 161 -0.17 2.28 -16.81
C SER A 161 -0.49 1.09 -15.89
N VAL A 162 0.40 0.11 -15.81
CA VAL A 162 0.22 -1.05 -14.91
C VAL A 162 0.21 -0.59 -13.46
N LEU A 163 1.21 0.19 -13.03
CA LEU A 163 1.34 0.58 -11.64
C LEU A 163 0.23 1.52 -11.17
N THR A 164 -0.33 2.37 -12.03
CA THR A 164 -1.44 3.29 -11.72
C THR A 164 -2.81 2.62 -11.77
N SER A 165 -2.93 1.46 -12.42
CA SER A 165 -4.18 0.67 -12.43
C SER A 165 -4.52 0.02 -11.07
N PHE A 166 -3.65 0.15 -10.06
CA PHE A 166 -3.88 -0.42 -8.72
C PHE A 166 -5.18 0.08 -8.06
N THR A 167 -5.59 1.34 -8.32
CA THR A 167 -6.78 1.94 -7.70
C THR A 167 -8.07 1.19 -8.07
N PRO A 168 -8.43 1.03 -9.36
CA PRO A 168 -9.62 0.26 -9.71
C PRO A 168 -9.48 -1.23 -9.34
N VAL A 169 -8.30 -1.84 -9.50
CA VAL A 169 -8.12 -3.27 -9.21
C VAL A 169 -8.29 -3.55 -7.71
N SER A 170 -7.71 -2.75 -6.85
CA SER A 170 -7.90 -2.90 -5.40
C SER A 170 -9.37 -2.74 -5.00
N ALA A 171 -10.14 -1.81 -5.58
CA ALA A 171 -11.56 -1.67 -5.27
C ALA A 171 -12.39 -2.90 -5.70
N VAL A 172 -12.12 -3.42 -6.90
CA VAL A 172 -12.76 -4.63 -7.45
C VAL A 172 -12.50 -5.86 -6.58
N VAL A 173 -11.31 -5.96 -5.97
CA VAL A 173 -10.97 -7.09 -5.09
C VAL A 173 -11.45 -6.86 -3.66
N THR A 174 -11.20 -5.68 -3.09
CA THR A 174 -11.41 -5.38 -1.66
C THR A 174 -12.88 -5.42 -1.29
N ASN A 175 -13.77 -4.82 -2.10
CA ASN A 175 -15.17 -4.69 -1.73
C ASN A 175 -15.89 -6.05 -1.68
N PRO A 176 -15.82 -6.92 -2.72
CA PRO A 176 -16.45 -8.24 -2.65
C PRO A 176 -15.81 -9.15 -1.62
N LEU A 177 -14.47 -9.13 -1.50
CA LEU A 177 -13.77 -9.93 -0.50
C LEU A 177 -14.18 -9.54 0.91
N SER A 178 -14.27 -8.23 1.20
CA SER A 178 -14.73 -7.74 2.50
C SER A 178 -16.16 -8.18 2.78
N GLY A 179 -17.06 -8.09 1.79
CA GLY A 179 -18.45 -8.54 1.94
C GLY A 179 -18.58 -10.05 2.20
N TRP A 180 -17.76 -10.85 1.52
CA TRP A 180 -17.71 -12.28 1.81
C TRP A 180 -17.17 -12.56 3.22
N LEU A 181 -16.07 -11.92 3.62
CA LEU A 181 -15.44 -12.08 4.94
C LEU A 181 -16.36 -11.64 6.08
N CYS A 182 -17.12 -10.55 5.91
CA CYS A 182 -18.08 -10.08 6.91
C CYS A 182 -19.15 -11.11 7.27
N ASN A 183 -19.51 -12.01 6.35
CA ASN A 183 -20.51 -13.07 6.57
C ASN A 183 -19.93 -14.35 7.18
N THR A 184 -18.61 -14.42 7.35
CA THR A 184 -17.97 -15.56 8.02
C THR A 184 -18.13 -15.46 9.54
N SER A 185 -17.81 -16.53 10.26
CA SER A 185 -17.81 -16.55 11.73
C SER A 185 -16.87 -15.50 12.36
N GLY A 186 -15.91 -14.97 11.59
CA GLY A 186 -15.00 -13.92 12.04
C GLY A 186 -15.55 -12.50 11.89
N GLY A 187 -16.75 -12.34 11.32
CA GLY A 187 -17.42 -11.05 11.15
C GLY A 187 -16.61 -10.02 10.37
N TRP A 188 -16.95 -8.73 10.53
CA TRP A 188 -16.22 -7.63 9.89
C TRP A 188 -14.74 -7.50 10.30
N PRO A 189 -14.28 -7.86 11.52
CA PRO A 189 -12.85 -7.80 11.87
C PRO A 189 -11.98 -8.69 10.99
N SER A 190 -12.51 -9.83 10.54
CA SER A 190 -11.79 -10.77 9.68
C SER A 190 -11.33 -10.16 8.35
N ALA A 191 -12.09 -9.19 7.82
CA ALA A 191 -11.71 -8.44 6.63
C ALA A 191 -10.40 -7.68 6.87
N PHE A 192 -10.32 -6.89 7.95
CA PHE A 192 -9.13 -6.12 8.30
C PHE A 192 -7.90 -7.01 8.50
N TYR A 193 -8.04 -8.12 9.21
CA TYR A 193 -6.93 -9.04 9.44
C TYR A 193 -6.46 -9.71 8.14
N SER A 194 -7.37 -10.07 7.24
CA SER A 194 -7.01 -10.68 5.95
C SER A 194 -6.23 -9.72 5.06
N HIS A 195 -6.69 -8.47 4.96
CA HIS A 195 -6.00 -7.43 4.20
C HIS A 195 -4.64 -7.05 4.81
N ALA A 196 -4.55 -6.98 6.14
CA ALA A 196 -3.28 -6.77 6.84
C ALA A 196 -2.31 -7.94 6.64
N ALA A 197 -2.78 -9.20 6.73
CA ALA A 197 -1.94 -10.37 6.49
C ALA A 197 -1.36 -10.39 5.06
N PHE A 198 -2.19 -10.07 4.06
CA PHE A 198 -1.73 -9.92 2.68
C PHE A 198 -0.67 -8.81 2.56
N GLY A 199 -0.93 -7.65 3.16
CA GLY A 199 0.01 -6.53 3.22
C GLY A 199 1.36 -6.90 3.81
N LEU A 200 1.35 -7.62 4.93
CA LEU A 200 2.56 -8.10 5.58
C LEU A 200 3.38 -8.98 4.63
N VAL A 201 2.74 -9.96 3.98
CA VAL A 201 3.42 -10.87 3.06
C VAL A 201 4.02 -10.12 1.87
N VAL A 202 3.26 -9.25 1.21
CA VAL A 202 3.76 -8.53 0.02
C VAL A 202 4.88 -7.55 0.37
N PHE A 203 4.84 -6.89 1.54
CA PHE A 203 5.91 -5.99 1.95
C PHE A 203 7.15 -6.72 2.46
N LEU A 204 7.00 -7.90 3.05
CA LEU A 204 8.15 -8.79 3.32
C LEU A 204 8.80 -9.26 2.01
N LEU A 205 8.00 -9.59 0.99
CA LEU A 205 8.54 -9.88 -0.34
C LEU A 205 9.21 -8.65 -0.97
N TRP A 206 8.64 -7.46 -0.82
CA TRP A 206 9.24 -6.21 -1.29
C TRP A 206 10.62 -5.98 -0.69
N ILE A 207 10.75 -6.02 0.65
CA ILE A 207 12.03 -5.70 1.28
C ILE A 207 13.13 -6.71 0.91
N VAL A 208 12.77 -7.96 0.60
CA VAL A 208 13.75 -8.97 0.20
C VAL A 208 14.07 -8.91 -1.30
N CYS A 209 13.08 -8.71 -2.17
CA CYS A 209 13.23 -8.77 -3.62
C CYS A 209 13.63 -7.45 -4.26
N TYR A 210 13.22 -6.31 -3.71
CA TYR A 210 13.47 -5.00 -4.32
C TYR A 210 14.84 -4.44 -3.88
N GLN A 211 15.56 -3.90 -4.86
CA GLN A 211 16.77 -3.09 -4.66
C GLN A 211 16.61 -1.80 -5.46
N ASP A 212 17.10 -0.68 -4.92
CA ASP A 212 16.94 0.62 -5.58
C ASP A 212 17.68 0.71 -6.91
N ASP A 213 18.84 0.08 -6.99
CA ASP A 213 19.70 0.10 -8.18
C ASP A 213 19.78 -1.30 -8.81
N PRO A 214 19.35 -1.46 -10.08
CA PRO A 214 19.44 -2.74 -10.79
C PRO A 214 20.89 -3.18 -11.02
N GLN A 215 21.88 -2.27 -11.01
CA GLN A 215 23.29 -2.60 -11.21
C GLN A 215 23.86 -3.49 -10.09
N TYR A 216 23.39 -3.28 -8.85
CA TYR A 216 23.83 -4.04 -7.68
C TYR A 216 22.94 -5.26 -7.39
N HIS A 217 21.93 -5.52 -8.22
CA HIS A 217 20.98 -6.59 -7.97
C HIS A 217 21.48 -7.93 -8.52
N PRO A 218 21.67 -8.97 -7.68
CA PRO A 218 22.32 -10.23 -8.10
C PRO A 218 21.53 -11.04 -9.15
N SER A 219 20.20 -10.87 -9.19
CA SER A 219 19.33 -11.55 -10.18
C SER A 219 19.18 -10.78 -11.51
N VAL A 220 19.84 -9.62 -11.67
CA VAL A 220 19.79 -8.85 -12.94
C VAL A 220 20.98 -9.27 -13.81
N SER A 221 20.69 -9.74 -15.03
CA SER A 221 21.76 -10.04 -16.00
C SER A 221 22.33 -8.76 -16.62
N GLU A 222 23.55 -8.82 -17.14
CA GLU A 222 24.14 -7.70 -17.90
C GLU A 222 23.29 -7.31 -19.12
N LYS A 223 22.69 -8.30 -19.80
CA LYS A 223 21.77 -8.06 -20.93
C LYS A 223 20.54 -7.27 -20.50
N GLU A 224 19.94 -7.63 -19.35
CA GLU A 224 18.79 -6.94 -18.79
C GLU A 224 19.16 -5.53 -18.30
N LEU A 225 20.30 -5.40 -17.62
CA LEU A 225 20.82 -4.11 -17.16
C LEU A 225 21.05 -3.15 -18.33
N ALA A 226 21.70 -3.63 -19.39
CA ALA A 226 21.91 -2.85 -20.61
C ALA A 226 20.59 -2.42 -21.25
N LYS A 227 19.54 -3.26 -21.19
CA LYS A 227 18.20 -2.89 -21.66
C LYS A 227 17.56 -1.81 -20.79
N ILE A 228 17.64 -1.93 -19.46
CA ILE A 228 17.08 -0.95 -18.51
C ILE A 228 17.76 0.41 -18.66
N GLN A 229 19.08 0.43 -18.83
CA GLN A 229 19.89 1.66 -18.90
C GLN A 229 20.00 2.25 -20.32
N LYS A 230 19.53 1.55 -21.35
CA LYS A 230 19.60 2.01 -22.74
C LYS A 230 18.99 3.40 -22.89
N ASN A 231 19.77 4.34 -23.46
CA ASN A 231 19.41 5.74 -23.71
C ASN A 231 19.11 6.59 -22.46
N LYS A 232 19.35 6.08 -21.23
CA LYS A 232 19.23 6.87 -20.01
C LYS A 232 20.43 7.80 -19.86
N THR A 233 20.20 9.04 -19.46
CA THR A 233 21.29 9.96 -19.11
C THR A 233 21.92 9.54 -17.78
N ARG A 234 23.15 9.99 -17.49
CA ARG A 234 23.79 9.76 -16.19
C ARG A 234 22.91 10.18 -15.01
N ALA A 235 22.15 11.27 -15.16
CA ALA A 235 21.22 11.72 -14.13
C ALA A 235 20.08 10.73 -13.80
N HIS A 236 19.68 9.89 -14.76
CA HIS A 236 18.67 8.84 -14.52
C HIS A 236 19.29 7.57 -13.91
N ILE A 237 20.61 7.38 -14.05
CA ILE A 237 21.34 6.19 -13.59
C ILE A 237 21.94 6.43 -12.20
N GLU A 238 22.53 7.59 -11.96
CA GLU A 238 23.11 7.96 -10.67
C GLU A 238 22.04 8.51 -9.73
N ARG A 239 22.18 8.31 -8.41
CA ARG A 239 21.24 8.88 -7.42
C ARG A 239 21.59 10.31 -7.04
N ASP A 240 22.88 10.66 -7.09
CA ASP A 240 23.41 11.96 -6.67
C ASP A 240 23.50 12.97 -7.82
N SER A 241 22.64 12.82 -8.84
CA SER A 241 22.60 13.75 -9.95
C SER A 241 22.24 15.16 -9.49
N PHE A 242 22.94 16.15 -10.01
CA PHE A 242 22.71 17.57 -9.76
C PHE A 242 21.21 17.93 -9.85
N VAL A 243 20.65 18.43 -8.75
CA VAL A 243 19.27 18.93 -8.66
C VAL A 243 19.32 20.44 -8.48
N PRO A 244 18.88 21.25 -9.48
CA PRO A 244 19.08 22.69 -9.51
C PRO A 244 18.58 23.45 -8.27
N TYR A 245 17.54 22.96 -7.58
CA TYR A 245 17.02 23.62 -6.39
C TYR A 245 17.87 23.41 -5.13
N LYS A 246 18.75 22.40 -5.08
CA LYS A 246 19.71 22.22 -3.97
C LYS A 246 20.86 23.22 -4.01
N VAL A 247 20.98 24.01 -5.08
CA VAL A 247 22.00 25.06 -5.22
C VAL A 247 21.60 26.33 -4.45
N TRP A 248 20.32 26.46 -4.12
CA TRP A 248 19.72 27.64 -3.47
C TRP A 248 19.28 27.37 -2.02
N LEU A 249 19.60 26.19 -1.47
CA LEU A 249 19.41 25.78 -0.08
C LEU A 249 20.78 25.69 0.60
#